data_AF-A0A7W0CB30-F1
#
_entry.id   AF-A0A7W0CB30-F1
#
_cell.length_a   1.000
_cell.length_b   1.000
_cell.length_c   1.000
_cell.angle_alpha   90.00
_cell.angle_beta   90.00
_cell.angle_gamma   90.00
#
_symmetry.space_group_name_H-M   'P 1'
#
loop_
_entity.id
_entity.type
_entity.pdbx_description
1 polymer ?
#
loop_
_entity_poly.entity_id
_entity_poly.type
_entity_poly.pdbx_seq_one_letter_code
_entity_poly.pdbx_strand_id
1 'polypeptide(L)'
;MELACHLPTFVPTADLTDTIREASIRETLHAMHMAAEPGAIKAVLRPSFIQGLGALMPDLTKKRAMDTMCRLLGEAEKLRLIVCVENLFPRSLSLVRPEDFDAVFNAFPNAQLTLDTCHAHIQSETERILVFIKRFASRIGHVHASDNRGRDDDHLPIGAGTIDFAEVVKAFKQIGYNKTITLEVFAKDRDYLRISRDKLREIFAGP
;
A
#
# COMPACT_ATOMS: atom_id res chain seq x y z
N MET A 1 -11.56 -4.23 -18.27
CA MET A 1 -11.10 -4.86 -17.01
C MET A 1 -10.01 -3.97 -16.45
N GLU A 2 -10.18 -3.45 -15.25
CA GLU A 2 -9.15 -2.64 -14.58
C GLU A 2 -8.19 -3.58 -13.85
N LEU A 3 -6.94 -3.69 -14.31
CA LEU A 3 -5.92 -4.57 -13.73
C LEU A 3 -4.93 -3.75 -12.89
N ALA A 4 -4.82 -4.10 -11.61
CA ALA A 4 -3.76 -3.62 -10.73
C ALA A 4 -2.76 -4.77 -10.48
N CYS A 5 -1.47 -4.49 -10.60
CA CYS A 5 -0.40 -5.47 -10.39
C CYS A 5 0.33 -5.19 -9.08
N HIS A 6 0.42 -6.17 -8.19
CA HIS A 6 1.27 -6.05 -7.01
C HIS A 6 2.73 -6.36 -7.41
N LEU A 7 3.65 -5.41 -7.20
CA LEU A 7 5.09 -5.64 -7.43
C LEU A 7 5.67 -6.58 -6.36
N PRO A 8 6.83 -7.21 -6.60
CA PRO A 8 7.43 -8.16 -5.65
C PRO A 8 7.54 -7.60 -4.22
N THR A 9 7.01 -8.32 -3.24
CA THR A 9 6.98 -7.92 -1.82
C THR A 9 8.17 -8.44 -1.01
N PHE A 10 8.93 -9.38 -1.57
CA PHE A 10 9.97 -10.15 -0.88
C PHE A 10 11.39 -9.65 -1.17
N VAL A 11 11.53 -8.51 -1.86
CA VAL A 11 12.84 -7.96 -2.23
C VAL A 11 13.22 -6.77 -1.34
N PRO A 12 14.35 -6.81 -0.61
CA PRO A 12 14.74 -5.71 0.27
C PRO A 12 15.36 -4.57 -0.53
N THR A 13 14.55 -3.55 -0.82
CA THR A 13 14.94 -2.37 -1.60
C THR A 13 15.74 -1.33 -0.80
N ALA A 14 15.87 -1.50 0.52
CA ALA A 14 16.71 -0.67 1.39
C ALA A 14 17.83 -1.46 2.09
N ASP A 15 18.19 -2.65 1.59
CA ASP A 15 19.24 -3.49 2.18
C ASP A 15 20.57 -2.74 2.33
N LEU A 16 21.32 -3.03 3.40
CA LEU A 16 22.63 -2.44 3.67
C LEU A 16 23.73 -2.98 2.74
N THR A 17 23.52 -4.16 2.16
CA THR A 17 24.40 -4.79 1.20
C THR A 17 24.06 -4.31 -0.21
N ASP A 18 24.98 -3.57 -0.84
CA ASP A 18 24.71 -2.94 -2.14
C ASP A 18 24.35 -3.95 -3.22
N THR A 19 25.01 -5.11 -3.26
CA THR A 19 24.73 -6.15 -4.27
C THR A 19 23.33 -6.74 -4.12
N ILE A 20 22.84 -6.91 -2.89
CA ILE A 20 21.47 -7.38 -2.61
C ILE A 20 20.49 -6.29 -3.02
N ARG A 21 20.72 -5.04 -2.59
CA ARG A 21 19.84 -3.91 -2.93
C ARG A 21 19.73 -3.72 -4.45
N GLU A 22 20.83 -3.77 -5.18
CA GLU A 22 20.81 -3.66 -6.65
C GLU A 22 20.07 -4.82 -7.32
N ALA A 23 20.18 -6.04 -6.79
CA ALA A 23 19.38 -7.17 -7.28
C ALA A 23 17.89 -6.96 -7.03
N SER A 24 17.50 -6.50 -5.84
CA SER A 24 16.11 -6.14 -5.51
C SER A 24 15.55 -5.09 -6.46
N ILE A 25 16.32 -4.04 -6.75
CA ILE A 25 15.89 -2.98 -7.67
C ILE A 25 15.69 -3.53 -9.08
N ARG A 26 16.63 -4.33 -9.59
CA ARG A 26 16.49 -4.94 -10.92
C ARG A 26 15.25 -5.82 -11.02
N GLU A 27 14.96 -6.60 -9.98
CA GLU A 27 13.78 -7.45 -9.94
C GLU A 27 12.48 -6.63 -9.93
N THR A 28 12.40 -5.58 -9.09
CA THR A 28 11.24 -4.68 -9.09
C THR A 28 11.07 -3.98 -10.44
N LEU A 29 12.15 -3.49 -11.07
CA LEU A 29 12.09 -2.88 -12.40
C LEU A 29 11.60 -3.88 -13.45
N HIS A 30 12.11 -5.11 -13.44
CA HIS A 30 11.64 -6.16 -14.34
C HIS A 30 10.14 -6.38 -14.19
N ALA A 31 9.64 -6.50 -12.95
CA ALA A 31 8.21 -6.64 -12.69
C ALA A 31 7.40 -5.41 -13.15
N MET A 32 7.94 -4.20 -13.05
CA MET A 32 7.30 -2.98 -13.56
C MET A 32 7.19 -2.99 -15.10
N HIS A 33 8.23 -3.42 -15.81
CA HIS A 33 8.17 -3.58 -17.26
C HIS A 33 7.10 -4.61 -17.65
N MET A 34 7.07 -5.76 -16.96
CA MET A 34 6.05 -6.79 -17.19
C MET A 34 4.64 -6.31 -16.85
N ALA A 35 4.46 -5.43 -15.86
CA ALA A 35 3.17 -4.85 -15.54
C ALA A 35 2.71 -3.82 -16.59
N ALA A 36 3.63 -3.13 -17.26
CA ALA A 36 3.30 -2.17 -18.31
C ALA A 36 2.79 -2.85 -19.60
N GLU A 37 3.30 -4.04 -19.94
CA GLU A 37 2.92 -4.79 -21.15
C GLU A 37 1.43 -5.14 -21.29
N PRO A 38 0.73 -5.71 -20.28
CA PRO A 38 -0.68 -6.05 -20.36
C PRO A 38 -1.61 -4.83 -20.29
N GLY A 39 -1.07 -3.61 -20.22
CA GLY A 39 -1.84 -2.39 -20.02
C GLY A 39 -2.42 -2.29 -18.60
N ALA A 40 -1.68 -2.74 -17.57
CA ALA A 40 -2.10 -2.57 -16.19
C ALA A 40 -2.35 -1.08 -15.92
N ILE A 41 -3.46 -0.79 -15.26
CA ILE A 41 -3.82 0.60 -14.97
C ILE A 41 -2.95 1.16 -13.84
N LYS A 42 -2.43 0.29 -12.96
CA LYS A 42 -1.68 0.62 -11.75
C LYS A 42 -0.73 -0.50 -11.35
N ALA A 43 0.41 -0.14 -10.75
CA ALA A 43 1.29 -1.06 -10.04
C ALA A 43 1.41 -0.65 -8.56
N VAL A 44 1.24 -1.60 -7.65
CA VAL A 44 1.42 -1.39 -6.21
C VAL A 44 2.87 -1.63 -5.86
N LEU A 45 3.54 -0.59 -5.35
CA LEU A 45 4.91 -0.64 -4.88
C LEU A 45 4.92 -0.69 -3.36
N ARG A 46 5.40 -1.80 -2.81
CA ARG A 46 5.67 -1.93 -1.38
C ARG A 46 7.02 -1.27 -1.04
N PRO A 47 7.08 -0.36 -0.05
CA PRO A 47 8.34 0.15 0.47
C PRO A 47 9.19 -0.98 1.09
N SER A 48 10.50 -0.78 1.21
CA SER A 48 11.36 -1.79 1.84
C SER A 48 10.93 -2.06 3.28
N PHE A 49 10.83 -3.33 3.65
CA PHE A 49 10.77 -3.74 5.05
C PHE A 49 12.16 -3.59 5.68
N ILE A 50 12.30 -2.75 6.71
CA ILE A 50 13.58 -2.52 7.38
C ILE A 50 13.68 -3.46 8.59
N GLN A 51 14.69 -4.32 8.59
CA GLN A 51 14.90 -5.34 9.62
C GLN A 51 16.39 -5.58 9.88
N GLY A 52 16.70 -6.39 10.90
CA GLY A 52 18.08 -6.73 11.27
C GLY A 52 18.91 -5.49 11.60
N LEU A 53 20.16 -5.46 11.11
CA LEU A 53 21.07 -4.32 11.30
C LEU A 53 20.51 -3.00 10.74
N GLY A 54 19.63 -3.06 9.73
CA GLY A 54 18.99 -1.87 9.18
C GLY A 54 18.16 -1.11 10.20
N ALA A 55 17.50 -1.81 11.13
CA ALA A 55 16.72 -1.18 12.19
C ALA A 55 17.58 -0.36 13.18
N LEU A 56 18.89 -0.66 13.26
CA LEU A 56 19.86 0.07 14.09
C LEU A 56 20.49 1.27 13.35
N MET A 57 20.21 1.42 12.05
CA MET A 57 20.80 2.46 11.19
C MET A 57 19.72 3.24 10.41
N PRO A 58 18.74 3.84 11.11
CA PRO A 58 17.52 4.38 10.50
C PRO A 58 17.79 5.46 9.44
N ASP A 59 18.76 6.33 9.65
CA ASP A 59 19.07 7.40 8.69
C ASP A 59 19.64 6.84 7.39
N LEU A 60 20.53 5.84 7.49
CA LEU A 60 21.10 5.17 6.33
C LEU A 60 20.01 4.39 5.58
N THR A 61 19.20 3.61 6.28
CA THR A 61 18.14 2.82 5.61
C THR A 61 17.07 3.69 4.99
N LYS A 62 16.66 4.80 5.64
CA LYS A 62 15.73 5.77 5.06
C LYS A 62 16.31 6.42 3.80
N LYS A 63 17.59 6.80 3.83
CA LYS A 63 18.27 7.32 2.63
C LYS A 63 18.28 6.28 1.51
N ARG A 64 18.67 5.04 1.80
CA ARG A 64 18.69 3.94 0.81
C ARG A 64 17.29 3.63 0.24
N ALA A 65 16.26 3.68 1.07
CA ALA A 65 14.88 3.50 0.65
C ALA A 65 14.44 4.63 -0.30
N MET A 66 14.75 5.88 0.04
CA MET A 66 14.45 7.03 -0.82
C MET A 66 15.22 6.99 -2.15
N ASP A 67 16.53 6.70 -2.12
CA ASP A 67 17.35 6.54 -3.34
C ASP A 67 16.77 5.47 -4.27
N THR A 68 16.23 4.39 -3.70
CA THR A 68 15.56 3.34 -4.47
C THR A 68 14.22 3.81 -5.02
N MET A 69 13.40 4.48 -4.22
CA MET A 69 12.14 5.09 -4.70
C MET A 69 12.40 6.05 -5.86
N CYS A 70 13.46 6.87 -5.82
CA CYS A 70 13.86 7.73 -6.94
C CYS A 70 14.07 6.96 -8.23
N ARG A 71 14.74 5.82 -8.17
CA ARG A 71 15.01 4.98 -9.34
C ARG A 71 13.75 4.31 -9.88
N LEU A 72 12.95 3.73 -8.98
CA LEU A 72 11.74 3.00 -9.36
C LEU A 72 10.67 3.97 -9.91
N LEU A 73 10.38 5.06 -9.20
CA LEU A 73 9.38 6.04 -9.62
C LEU A 73 9.84 6.82 -10.86
N GLY A 74 11.15 7.09 -11.00
CA GLY A 74 11.70 7.66 -12.23
C GLY A 74 11.56 6.74 -13.45
N GLU A 75 11.64 5.42 -13.28
CA GLU A 75 11.37 4.47 -14.37
C GLU A 75 9.86 4.37 -14.67
N ALA A 76 9.01 4.43 -13.65
CA ALA A 76 7.56 4.43 -13.81
C ALA A 76 7.08 5.54 -14.76
N GLU A 77 7.67 6.73 -14.66
CA GLU A 77 7.34 7.87 -15.55
C GLU A 77 7.65 7.56 -17.01
N LYS A 78 8.78 6.89 -17.31
CA LYS A 78 9.14 6.47 -18.67
C LYS A 78 8.17 5.43 -19.21
N LEU A 79 7.74 4.51 -18.36
CA LEU A 79 6.76 3.47 -18.67
C LEU A 79 5.33 4.01 -18.75
N ARG A 80 5.08 5.26 -18.32
CA ARG A 80 3.74 5.84 -18.11
C ARG A 80 2.87 4.95 -17.22
N LEU A 81 3.52 4.25 -16.28
CA LEU A 81 2.88 3.33 -15.35
C LEU A 81 2.51 4.11 -14.09
N ILE A 82 1.23 4.08 -13.70
CA ILE A 82 0.81 4.67 -12.43
C ILE A 82 1.30 3.77 -11.30
N VAL A 83 2.24 4.26 -10.50
CA VAL A 83 2.70 3.54 -9.30
C VAL A 83 1.99 4.08 -8.07
N CYS A 84 1.39 3.16 -7.31
CA CYS A 84 0.78 3.42 -6.02
C CYS A 84 1.69 2.87 -4.92
N VAL A 85 2.28 3.75 -4.11
CA VAL A 85 3.14 3.38 -2.98
C VAL A 85 2.26 2.98 -1.80
N GLU A 86 2.49 1.80 -1.24
CA GLU A 86 1.67 1.22 -0.17
C GLU A 86 2.11 1.68 1.23
N ASN A 87 1.16 2.00 2.12
CA ASN A 87 1.49 2.17 3.55
C ASN A 87 1.72 0.82 4.21
N LEU A 88 2.75 0.76 5.06
CA LEU A 88 3.08 -0.43 5.82
C LEU A 88 2.61 -0.32 7.27
N PHE A 89 2.89 -1.36 8.04
CA PHE A 89 2.57 -1.46 9.46
C PHE A 89 3.79 -1.22 10.35
N PRO A 90 3.63 -0.85 11.64
CA PRO A 90 4.71 -0.37 12.52
C PRO A 90 6.02 -1.18 12.52
N ARG A 91 5.93 -2.51 12.41
CA ARG A 91 7.11 -3.39 12.40
C ARG A 91 8.01 -3.20 11.16
N SER A 92 7.50 -2.65 10.06
CA SER A 92 8.28 -2.41 8.83
C SER A 92 9.31 -1.30 8.96
N LEU A 93 9.09 -0.37 9.89
CA LEU A 93 9.87 0.86 10.09
C LEU A 93 9.98 1.76 8.84
N SER A 94 9.08 1.58 7.86
CA SER A 94 9.14 2.24 6.55
C SER A 94 7.73 2.60 6.08
N LEU A 95 7.49 3.89 5.84
CA LEU A 95 6.22 4.47 5.38
C LEU A 95 4.98 3.92 6.12
N VAL A 96 4.95 4.09 7.44
CA VAL A 96 3.88 3.59 8.31
C VAL A 96 2.84 4.67 8.56
N ARG A 97 3.29 5.89 8.81
CA ARG A 97 2.46 7.02 9.21
C ARG A 97 2.15 7.90 8.01
N PRO A 98 1.02 8.63 8.00
CA PRO A 98 0.70 9.56 6.94
C PRO A 98 1.81 10.58 6.67
N GLU A 99 2.47 11.09 7.72
CA GLU A 99 3.55 12.08 7.60
C GLU A 99 4.78 11.53 6.85
N ASP A 100 5.01 10.22 6.89
CA ASP A 100 6.16 9.58 6.22
C ASP A 100 6.07 9.73 4.68
N PHE A 101 4.86 9.91 4.15
CA PHE A 101 4.59 10.01 2.71
C PHE A 101 4.80 11.40 2.13
N ASP A 102 4.87 12.46 2.96
CA ASP A 102 4.99 13.84 2.45
C ASP A 102 6.24 14.00 1.58
N ALA A 103 7.38 13.46 2.04
CA ALA A 103 8.64 13.54 1.29
C ALA A 103 8.54 12.80 -0.05
N VAL A 104 7.85 11.65 -0.07
CA VAL A 104 7.66 10.85 -1.29
C VAL A 104 6.79 11.62 -2.28
N PHE A 105 5.63 12.13 -1.88
CA PHE A 105 4.72 12.82 -2.80
C PHE A 105 5.18 14.22 -3.20
N ASN A 106 6.04 14.86 -2.39
CA ASN A 106 6.73 16.09 -2.79
C ASN A 106 7.80 15.81 -3.87
N ALA A 107 8.55 14.73 -3.74
CA ALA A 107 9.57 14.34 -4.72
C ALA A 107 8.98 13.75 -6.01
N PHE A 108 7.84 13.05 -5.90
CA PHE A 108 7.18 12.35 -7.01
C PHE A 108 5.70 12.74 -7.11
N PRO A 109 5.37 13.88 -7.75
CA PRO A 109 4.00 14.39 -7.82
C PRO A 109 3.00 13.46 -8.52
N ASN A 110 3.50 12.55 -9.37
CA ASN A 110 2.70 11.57 -10.12
C ASN A 110 2.47 10.26 -9.35
N ALA A 111 3.22 10.01 -8.27
CA ALA A 111 3.02 8.83 -7.43
C ALA A 111 1.69 8.93 -6.68
N GLN A 112 1.05 7.78 -6.51
CA GLN A 112 -0.21 7.65 -5.78
C GLN A 112 -0.01 6.83 -4.51
N LEU A 113 -1.00 6.82 -3.63
CA LEU A 113 -1.06 5.99 -2.42
C LEU A 113 -1.89 4.73 -2.72
N THR A 114 -1.37 3.56 -2.36
CA THR A 114 -2.21 2.40 -2.02
C THR A 114 -2.48 2.46 -0.53
N LEU A 115 -3.71 2.72 -0.14
CA LEU A 115 -4.11 2.66 1.27
C LEU A 115 -4.49 1.23 1.63
N ASP A 116 -3.64 0.56 2.41
CA ASP A 116 -3.94 -0.72 3.04
C ASP A 116 -4.58 -0.50 4.42
N THR A 117 -5.85 -0.94 4.55
CA THR A 117 -6.62 -0.79 5.79
C THR A 117 -6.09 -1.66 6.93
N CYS A 118 -5.63 -2.87 6.62
CA CYS A 118 -5.09 -3.82 7.59
C CYS A 118 -3.79 -3.27 8.19
N HIS A 119 -2.85 -2.83 7.34
CA HIS A 119 -1.61 -2.22 7.78
C HIS A 119 -1.82 -0.95 8.62
N ALA A 120 -2.71 -0.05 8.17
CA ALA A 120 -2.97 1.21 8.85
C ALA A 120 -3.63 1.01 10.22
N HIS A 121 -4.45 -0.04 10.39
CA HIS A 121 -5.15 -0.33 11.63
C HIS A 121 -4.23 -0.84 12.76
N ILE A 122 -3.08 -1.46 12.43
CA ILE A 122 -2.17 -2.02 13.42
C ILE A 122 -1.63 -0.93 14.35
N GLN A 123 -1.84 -1.14 15.66
CA GLN A 123 -1.50 -0.21 16.74
C GLN A 123 -2.10 1.19 16.57
N SER A 124 -3.27 1.31 15.94
CA SER A 124 -3.86 2.62 15.65
C SER A 124 -5.38 2.70 15.69
N GLU A 125 -6.07 1.58 15.87
CA GLU A 125 -7.51 1.49 15.62
C GLU A 125 -7.84 2.02 14.20
N THR A 126 -9.08 2.45 13.96
CA THR A 126 -9.50 2.97 12.65
C THR A 126 -8.90 4.36 12.34
N GLU A 127 -8.35 5.06 13.33
CA GLU A 127 -7.94 6.48 13.22
C GLU A 127 -6.91 6.72 12.12
N ARG A 128 -5.85 5.91 12.02
CA ARG A 128 -4.79 6.14 11.01
C ARG A 128 -5.31 5.97 9.59
N ILE A 129 -6.27 5.06 9.37
CA ILE A 129 -6.95 4.93 8.06
C ILE A 129 -7.64 6.25 7.71
N LEU A 130 -8.39 6.83 8.65
CA LEU A 130 -9.11 8.09 8.44
C LEU A 130 -8.15 9.27 8.18
N VAL A 131 -7.03 9.33 8.90
CA VAL A 131 -5.99 10.36 8.67
C VAL A 131 -5.37 10.21 7.28
N PHE A 132 -5.07 8.98 6.82
CA PHE A 132 -4.61 8.75 5.44
C PHE A 132 -5.63 9.25 4.41
N ILE A 133 -6.91 8.90 4.58
CA ILE A 133 -7.99 9.32 3.68
C ILE A 133 -8.08 10.85 3.60
N LYS A 134 -8.05 11.52 4.76
CA LYS A 134 -8.14 12.98 4.83
C LYS A 134 -6.90 13.68 4.25
N ARG A 135 -5.70 13.23 4.63
CA ARG A 135 -4.43 13.87 4.24
C ARG A 135 -4.12 13.71 2.76
N PHE A 136 -4.45 12.55 2.19
CA PHE A 136 -4.07 12.18 0.83
C PHE A 136 -5.26 11.95 -0.09
N ALA A 137 -6.38 12.65 0.15
CA ALA A 137 -7.64 12.53 -0.59
C ALA A 137 -7.46 12.50 -2.12
N SER A 138 -6.61 13.38 -2.67
CA SER A 138 -6.33 13.47 -4.11
C SER A 138 -5.23 12.53 -4.61
N ARG A 139 -4.56 11.81 -3.70
CA ARG A 139 -3.43 10.92 -3.99
C ARG A 139 -3.76 9.44 -3.82
N ILE A 140 -4.86 9.07 -3.16
CA ILE A 140 -5.26 7.66 -3.05
C ILE A 140 -5.62 7.14 -4.44
N GLY A 141 -4.74 6.31 -4.98
CA GLY A 141 -4.89 5.66 -6.28
C GLY A 141 -5.57 4.31 -6.14
N HIS A 142 -5.27 3.59 -5.07
CA HIS A 142 -5.75 2.24 -4.83
C HIS A 142 -5.99 1.98 -3.34
N VAL A 143 -6.79 0.97 -3.02
CA VAL A 143 -7.04 0.53 -1.65
C VAL A 143 -6.89 -0.98 -1.60
N HIS A 144 -6.13 -1.48 -0.63
CA HIS A 144 -6.21 -2.86 -0.18
C HIS A 144 -7.12 -2.90 1.03
N ALA A 145 -8.17 -3.72 0.95
CA ALA A 145 -9.19 -3.82 1.99
C ALA A 145 -9.23 -5.24 2.55
N SER A 146 -8.84 -5.34 3.81
CA SER A 146 -9.01 -6.50 4.67
C SER A 146 -9.09 -6.03 6.12
N ASP A 147 -9.53 -6.92 7.02
CA ASP A 147 -9.78 -6.61 8.42
C ASP A 147 -8.71 -7.24 9.32
N ASN A 148 -8.53 -6.72 10.54
CA ASN A 148 -7.70 -7.35 11.58
C ASN A 148 -8.11 -6.87 12.97
N ARG A 149 -7.41 -7.36 14.01
CA ARG A 149 -7.70 -7.03 15.42
C ARG A 149 -6.78 -5.96 16.03
N GLY A 150 -6.12 -5.17 15.19
CA GLY A 150 -5.22 -4.07 15.60
C GLY A 150 -3.82 -4.51 16.00
N ARG A 151 -3.51 -5.82 15.94
CA ARG A 151 -2.23 -6.37 16.40
C ARG A 151 -1.35 -6.88 15.26
N ASP A 152 -1.91 -7.77 14.45
CA ASP A 152 -1.20 -8.53 13.43
C ASP A 152 -1.85 -8.28 12.06
N ASP A 153 -1.08 -8.55 11.01
CA ASP A 153 -1.50 -8.40 9.62
C ASP A 153 -2.34 -9.61 9.17
N ASP A 154 -3.48 -9.80 9.83
CA ASP A 154 -4.28 -11.03 9.75
C ASP A 154 -5.00 -11.21 8.41
N HIS A 155 -5.27 -10.11 7.68
CA HIS A 155 -6.03 -10.12 6.43
C HIS A 155 -7.39 -10.85 6.53
N LEU A 156 -8.12 -10.60 7.61
CA LEU A 156 -9.42 -11.20 7.91
C LEU A 156 -10.50 -10.73 6.93
N PRO A 157 -11.60 -11.49 6.81
CA PRO A 157 -12.80 -11.05 6.10
C PRO A 157 -13.38 -9.77 6.72
N ILE A 158 -14.02 -8.93 5.90
CA ILE A 158 -14.58 -7.64 6.34
C ILE A 158 -15.65 -7.85 7.42
N GLY A 159 -15.46 -7.19 8.56
CA GLY A 159 -16.32 -7.28 9.75
C GLY A 159 -16.05 -8.52 10.61
N ALA A 160 -14.92 -9.21 10.43
CA ALA A 160 -14.44 -10.26 11.33
C ALA A 160 -13.35 -9.76 12.29
N GLY A 161 -12.79 -8.57 12.04
CA GLY A 161 -11.86 -7.86 12.91
C GLY A 161 -12.56 -6.70 13.62
N THR A 162 -11.81 -5.61 13.82
CA THR A 162 -12.26 -4.44 14.59
C THR A 162 -12.16 -3.13 13.81
N ILE A 163 -11.86 -3.17 12.52
CA ILE A 163 -11.89 -1.96 11.67
C ILE A 163 -13.35 -1.50 11.52
N ASP A 164 -13.62 -0.22 11.80
CA ASP A 164 -14.91 0.39 11.54
C ASP A 164 -15.02 0.78 10.05
N PHE A 165 -15.40 -0.21 9.24
CA PHE A 165 -15.59 0.00 7.80
C PHE A 165 -16.72 0.97 7.46
N ALA A 166 -17.67 1.23 8.37
CA ALA A 166 -18.71 2.24 8.13
C ALA A 166 -18.10 3.64 8.13
N GLU A 167 -17.27 3.98 9.13
CA GLU A 167 -16.55 5.26 9.16
C GLU A 167 -15.51 5.37 8.04
N VAL A 168 -14.81 4.27 7.70
CA VAL A 168 -13.85 4.26 6.56
C VAL A 168 -14.57 4.56 5.24
N VAL A 169 -15.69 3.89 4.95
CA VAL A 169 -16.45 4.11 3.72
C VAL A 169 -17.05 5.52 3.68
N LYS A 170 -17.56 6.02 4.80
CA LYS A 170 -18.04 7.40 4.92
C LYS A 170 -16.94 8.41 4.61
N ALA A 171 -15.71 8.21 5.10
CA ALA A 171 -14.57 9.06 4.78
C ALA A 171 -14.22 9.00 3.27
N PHE A 172 -14.24 7.82 2.65
CA PHE A 172 -14.04 7.68 1.20
C PHE A 172 -15.12 8.39 0.38
N LYS A 173 -16.40 8.29 0.79
CA LYS A 173 -17.51 9.02 0.16
C LYS A 173 -17.32 10.53 0.24
N GLN A 174 -16.91 11.04 1.41
CA GLN A 174 -16.68 12.48 1.63
C GLN A 174 -15.61 13.06 0.70
N ILE A 175 -14.58 12.29 0.38
CA ILE A 175 -13.54 12.72 -0.57
C ILE A 175 -13.87 12.39 -2.04
N GLY A 176 -15.05 11.80 -2.30
CA GLY A 176 -15.48 11.41 -3.65
C GLY A 176 -14.62 10.31 -4.29
N TYR A 177 -14.07 9.41 -3.48
CA TYR A 177 -13.21 8.34 -3.97
C TYR A 177 -13.95 7.42 -4.96
N ASN A 178 -13.44 7.29 -6.18
CA ASN A 178 -14.05 6.53 -7.28
C ASN A 178 -13.05 5.66 -8.05
N LYS A 179 -11.98 5.21 -7.38
CA LYS A 179 -10.93 4.37 -7.98
C LYS A 179 -11.16 2.89 -7.62
N THR A 180 -10.09 2.14 -7.40
CA THR A 180 -10.12 0.68 -7.29
C THR A 180 -9.88 0.21 -5.86
N ILE A 181 -10.62 -0.81 -5.43
CA ILE A 181 -10.42 -1.50 -4.16
C ILE A 181 -10.14 -2.99 -4.45
N THR A 182 -9.04 -3.52 -3.93
CA THR A 182 -8.73 -4.95 -3.95
C THR A 182 -8.99 -5.54 -2.57
N LEU A 183 -9.74 -6.63 -2.50
CA LEU A 183 -9.98 -7.35 -1.25
C LEU A 183 -8.87 -8.38 -1.04
N GLU A 184 -8.08 -8.20 0.01
CA GLU A 184 -6.97 -9.10 0.36
C GLU A 184 -7.37 -9.99 1.53
N VAL A 185 -8.32 -10.90 1.30
CA VAL A 185 -8.85 -11.81 2.34
C VAL A 185 -8.11 -13.14 2.30
N PHE A 186 -7.29 -13.40 3.31
CA PHE A 186 -6.46 -14.60 3.41
C PHE A 186 -7.17 -15.70 4.20
N ALA A 187 -8.26 -16.20 3.62
CA ALA A 187 -9.01 -17.33 4.14
C ALA A 187 -8.95 -18.53 3.19
N LYS A 188 -8.92 -19.75 3.75
CA LYS A 188 -8.97 -20.99 2.96
C LYS A 188 -10.29 -21.11 2.19
N ASP A 189 -11.39 -20.73 2.83
CA ASP A 189 -12.70 -20.70 2.20
C ASP A 189 -12.87 -19.40 1.40
N ARG A 190 -13.15 -19.54 0.10
CA ARG A 190 -13.31 -18.42 -0.83
C ARG A 190 -14.62 -17.68 -0.63
N ASP A 191 -15.60 -18.26 0.05
CA ASP A 191 -16.85 -17.56 0.37
C ASP A 191 -16.61 -16.31 1.21
N TYR A 192 -15.58 -16.29 2.06
CA TYR A 192 -15.23 -15.10 2.82
C TYR A 192 -14.83 -13.90 1.96
N LEU A 193 -14.20 -14.13 0.80
CA LEU A 193 -13.89 -13.06 -0.15
C LEU A 193 -15.17 -12.48 -0.76
N ARG A 194 -16.11 -13.37 -1.13
CA ARG A 194 -17.43 -12.98 -1.65
C ARG A 194 -18.24 -12.21 -0.61
N ILE A 195 -18.30 -12.72 0.62
CA ILE A 195 -18.99 -12.07 1.74
C ILE A 195 -18.39 -10.69 2.02
N SER A 196 -17.06 -10.58 2.01
CA SER A 196 -16.36 -9.30 2.22
C SER A 196 -16.72 -8.26 1.16
N ARG A 197 -16.78 -8.69 -0.11
CA ARG A 197 -17.25 -7.84 -1.22
C ARG A 197 -18.68 -7.39 -1.02
N ASP A 198 -19.58 -8.32 -0.68
CA ASP A 198 -21.01 -8.04 -0.55
C ASP A 198 -21.26 -7.07 0.62
N LYS A 199 -20.62 -7.29 1.78
CA LYS A 199 -20.65 -6.36 2.91
C LYS A 199 -20.14 -4.97 2.55
N LEU A 200 -18.97 -4.88 1.89
CA LEU A 200 -18.42 -3.57 1.54
C LEU A 200 -19.36 -2.84 0.57
N ARG A 201 -19.97 -3.54 -0.39
CA ARG A 201 -21.00 -2.97 -1.28
C ARG A 201 -22.22 -2.46 -0.53
N GLU A 202 -22.72 -3.22 0.44
CA GLU A 202 -23.84 -2.82 1.29
C GLU A 202 -23.51 -1.54 2.07
N ILE A 203 -22.30 -1.45 2.66
CA ILE A 203 -21.85 -0.25 3.38
C ILE A 203 -21.75 0.95 2.42
N PHE A 204 -21.22 0.76 1.20
CA PHE A 204 -21.17 1.82 0.18
C PHE A 204 -22.56 2.25 -0.31
N ALA A 205 -23.53 1.31 -0.40
CA ALA A 205 -24.91 1.59 -0.80
C ALA A 205 -25.77 2.20 0.31
N GLY A 206 -25.35 2.03 1.57
CA GLY A 206 -25.94 2.70 2.72
C GLY A 206 -25.85 4.23 2.63
N PRO A 207 -26.51 4.96 3.54
CA PRO A 207 -26.46 6.42 3.59
C PRO A 207 -25.04 7.01 3.72
#